data_AF-A0AAD8G1N2-F1
#
_entry.id   AF-A0AAD8G1N2-F1
#
_cell.length_a   1.000
_cell.length_b   1.000
_cell.length_c   1.000
_cell.angle_alpha   90.00
_cell.angle_beta   90.00
_cell.angle_gamma   90.00
#
_symmetry.space_group_name_H-M   'P 1'
#
loop_
_entity.id
_entity.type
_entity.pdbx_description
1 polymer ?
#
loop_
_entity_poly.entity_id
_entity_poly.type
_entity_poly.pdbx_seq_one_letter_code
_entity_poly.pdbx_strand_id
1 'polypeptide(L)'
;MLSCIQLIALACVTLIARCEAEKLFHSRDHTDVEIPAAQQTALIIDQDAAQQFLKKYGFTKPVNWEETQYESAPVPVNDDPATMDIMSLIREGDALTRAGEDSVPEDSMQNPEYINALKEFQKMYNLPVTGELDDTTKAAMNKPRCGVPDKEANDTSMVNGTSSDLSETHHNSTAGSDAQSLNHTQAGNATADSTEPVRRKRFLETLLVRKRKKRAVDNMFGLTGQMAFSKKMLKWRLIGEGYSSQLSIDEQRYIFRLAFRMWSEICPLEFEEDNSSPLAMIDMRLGFGTGRHLGCTQTFDGAGREFAHAWYLGDIHFDDDEHFTAPNSDNGISLLKVAVHEIGHVLGLPHIYRTGSIMQPSYIPQDSDFEIDWLDRKAIQHLYGGCVGPFSTVFDWIRKDRTPYGELVVRFNTYFFRDSWYWLYENRNNRTRYGDPIALQVGWHGIPSDGIDGFAHVWTWRIDAAYFFKGTQYWRYDSENDQAYTEDPEGRKYPRLISEGFPGIPSPIDTVFYDRRDYKMYFFKDSLVYAFDVNKNQKVSGFPKRLTDMFPAVVPNDHPAGNLDAVYFSYTHNSVFFFKGMYFWKVVDNPDRLKNPSLPYNGLMPRQNVANQWYDICNVHSSVLKIKS
;
A
#
# COMPACT_ATOMS: atom_id res chain seq x y z
N MET A 1 -46.35 37.57 -71.09
CA MET A 1 -46.05 36.28 -70.44
C MET A 1 -45.59 36.60 -69.03
N LEU A 2 -46.53 36.52 -68.09
CA LEU A 2 -46.71 35.36 -67.20
C LEU A 2 -45.54 35.30 -66.21
N SER A 3 -45.65 35.95 -65.05
CA SER A 3 -46.24 35.41 -63.80
C SER A 3 -45.15 34.84 -62.88
N CYS A 4 -45.24 35.21 -61.60
CA CYS A 4 -44.57 34.60 -60.45
C CYS A 4 -43.14 35.06 -60.12
N ILE A 5 -42.97 36.37 -59.94
CA ILE A 5 -42.04 36.94 -58.95
C ILE A 5 -42.93 37.51 -57.83
N GLN A 6 -42.61 37.19 -56.57
CA GLN A 6 -43.38 37.44 -55.34
C GLN A 6 -44.37 36.34 -54.94
N LEU A 7 -43.89 35.24 -54.33
CA LEU A 7 -44.55 34.49 -53.24
C LEU A 7 -43.83 33.16 -52.90
N ILE A 8 -42.51 33.16 -52.64
CA ILE A 8 -41.87 32.06 -51.88
C ILE A 8 -40.77 32.66 -50.99
N ALA A 9 -41.19 33.42 -49.98
CA ALA A 9 -40.35 33.83 -48.86
C ALA A 9 -41.08 33.59 -47.51
N LEU A 10 -42.04 32.67 -47.49
CA LEU A 10 -42.87 32.43 -46.32
C LEU A 10 -43.37 30.97 -46.25
N ALA A 11 -42.45 30.00 -46.22
CA ALA A 11 -42.75 28.62 -45.79
C ALA A 11 -41.45 27.77 -45.72
N CYS A 12 -40.49 28.17 -44.88
CA CYS A 12 -39.45 27.26 -44.37
C CYS A 12 -39.10 27.64 -42.91
N VAL A 13 -40.14 27.95 -42.13
CA VAL A 13 -40.10 27.88 -40.67
C VAL A 13 -40.99 26.69 -40.30
N THR A 14 -40.45 25.48 -40.48
CA THR A 14 -40.97 24.30 -39.79
C THR A 14 -39.79 23.47 -39.30
N LEU A 15 -39.69 23.43 -37.98
CA LEU A 15 -39.10 22.35 -37.19
C LEU A 15 -37.60 22.09 -37.37
N ILE A 16 -36.78 23.07 -36.97
CA ILE A 16 -35.59 22.71 -36.18
C ILE A 16 -36.15 22.28 -34.82
N ALA A 17 -36.42 20.98 -34.69
CA ALA A 17 -36.55 20.38 -33.37
C ALA A 17 -35.25 20.71 -32.62
N ARG A 18 -35.39 21.45 -31.52
CA ARG A 18 -34.37 21.48 -30.49
C ARG A 18 -34.14 20.03 -30.07
N CYS A 19 -33.10 19.40 -30.59
CA CYS A 19 -32.45 18.32 -29.87
C CYS A 19 -31.68 18.98 -28.73
N GLU A 20 -32.41 19.39 -27.69
CA GLU A 20 -31.84 19.33 -26.35
C GLU A 20 -31.59 17.85 -26.12
N ALA A 21 -30.32 17.44 -26.21
CA ALA A 21 -29.92 16.15 -25.69
C ALA A 21 -30.30 16.15 -24.21
N GLU A 22 -31.29 15.34 -23.84
CA GLU A 22 -31.58 15.05 -22.44
C GLU A 22 -30.30 14.52 -21.81
N LYS A 23 -29.67 15.34 -20.97
CA LYS A 23 -28.79 14.87 -19.90
C LYS A 23 -29.68 14.18 -18.87
N LEU A 24 -30.14 12.97 -19.17
CA LEU A 24 -30.75 12.10 -18.17
C LEU A 24 -29.66 11.17 -17.63
N PHE A 25 -29.47 11.25 -16.31
CA PHE A 25 -28.58 10.47 -15.44
C PHE A 25 -27.11 10.94 -15.36
N HIS A 26 -26.91 12.12 -14.76
CA HIS A 26 -25.69 12.42 -14.01
C HIS A 26 -26.07 12.80 -12.56
N SER A 27 -25.46 12.07 -11.63
CA SER A 27 -25.51 12.18 -10.16
C SER A 27 -26.91 12.37 -9.56
N ARG A 28 -27.55 11.27 -9.15
CA ARG A 28 -28.36 11.29 -7.94
C ARG A 28 -27.41 10.99 -6.79
N ASP A 29 -27.33 11.89 -5.82
CA ASP A 29 -26.82 11.52 -4.51
C ASP A 29 -27.88 10.60 -3.89
N HIS A 30 -27.60 9.31 -3.83
CA HIS A 30 -28.53 8.28 -3.36
C HIS A 30 -28.77 8.32 -1.83
N THR A 31 -28.69 9.50 -1.22
CA THR A 31 -29.00 9.73 0.21
C THR A 31 -30.47 9.42 0.54
N ASP A 32 -31.31 9.27 -0.49
CA ASP A 32 -32.73 8.93 -0.45
C ASP A 32 -33.05 7.46 -0.80
N VAL A 33 -32.06 6.59 -1.06
CA VAL A 33 -32.31 5.19 -1.39
C VAL A 33 -32.43 4.35 -0.12
N GLU A 34 -33.67 4.07 0.29
CA GLU A 34 -33.95 2.93 1.16
C GLU A 34 -33.59 1.65 0.40
N ILE A 35 -32.54 0.94 0.85
CA ILE A 35 -32.17 -0.37 0.31
C ILE A 35 -33.39 -1.30 0.48
N PRO A 36 -33.97 -1.84 -0.61
CA PRO A 36 -35.12 -2.73 -0.53
C PRO A 36 -34.87 -3.88 0.45
N ALA A 37 -35.85 -4.24 1.28
CA ALA A 37 -35.70 -5.32 2.27
C ALA A 37 -35.29 -6.68 1.67
N ALA A 38 -35.49 -6.87 0.35
CA ALA A 38 -35.06 -8.06 -0.38
C ALA A 38 -33.55 -8.11 -0.71
N GLN A 39 -32.84 -6.97 -0.62
CA GLN A 39 -31.39 -6.86 -0.80
C GLN A 39 -30.64 -6.76 0.54
N GLN A 40 -31.35 -6.64 1.67
CA GLN A 40 -30.75 -6.61 2.99
C GLN A 40 -30.48 -8.03 3.47
N THR A 41 -29.29 -8.22 4.03
CA THR A 41 -28.86 -9.50 4.55
C THR A 41 -29.58 -9.87 5.85
N ALA A 42 -29.87 -11.16 6.06
CA ALA A 42 -30.63 -11.62 7.21
C ALA A 42 -29.85 -11.45 8.53
N LEU A 43 -30.43 -10.76 9.52
CA LEU A 43 -29.79 -10.54 10.81
C LEU A 43 -29.56 -11.85 11.59
N ILE A 44 -28.41 -11.95 12.25
CA ILE A 44 -28.07 -13.03 13.18
C ILE A 44 -28.81 -12.78 14.49
N ILE A 45 -29.94 -13.48 14.66
CA ILE A 45 -30.80 -13.38 15.85
C ILE A 45 -30.87 -14.68 16.65
N ASP A 46 -30.54 -15.80 16.02
CA ASP A 46 -30.65 -17.14 16.58
C ASP A 46 -29.32 -17.92 16.56
N GLN A 47 -29.31 -19.06 17.25
CA GLN A 47 -28.14 -19.90 17.42
C GLN A 47 -27.66 -20.53 16.10
N ASP A 48 -28.55 -20.87 15.17
CA ASP A 48 -28.19 -21.51 13.90
C ASP A 48 -27.45 -20.51 13.01
N ALA A 49 -28.00 -19.30 12.86
CA ALA A 49 -27.34 -18.20 12.15
C ALA A 49 -25.96 -17.86 12.76
N ALA A 50 -25.87 -17.86 14.10
CA ALA A 50 -24.60 -17.64 14.78
C ALA A 50 -23.60 -18.79 14.52
N GLN A 51 -24.06 -20.04 14.49
CA GLN A 51 -23.21 -21.19 14.19
C GLN A 51 -22.69 -21.16 12.75
N GLN A 52 -23.53 -20.76 11.79
CA GLN A 52 -23.12 -20.56 10.40
C GLN A 52 -22.06 -19.46 10.27
N PHE A 53 -22.24 -18.33 10.97
CA PHE A 53 -21.24 -17.26 11.04
C PHE A 53 -19.90 -17.75 11.60
N LEU A 54 -19.93 -18.42 12.76
CA LEU A 54 -18.71 -18.92 13.40
C LEU A 54 -17.99 -19.96 12.53
N LYS A 55 -18.74 -20.76 11.76
CA LYS A 55 -18.18 -21.69 10.76
C LYS A 55 -17.55 -20.94 9.58
N LYS A 56 -18.25 -19.95 9.00
CA LYS A 56 -17.76 -19.16 7.87
C LYS A 56 -16.43 -18.49 8.16
N TYR A 57 -16.29 -17.90 9.36
CA TYR A 57 -15.08 -17.17 9.74
C TYR A 57 -14.04 -18.01 10.50
N GLY A 58 -14.25 -19.32 10.63
CA GLY A 58 -13.26 -20.27 11.13
C GLY A 58 -13.10 -20.38 12.64
N PHE A 59 -14.07 -19.90 13.43
CA PHE A 59 -14.05 -20.04 14.89
C PHE A 59 -14.31 -21.47 15.37
N THR A 60 -15.03 -22.28 14.60
CA THR A 60 -15.27 -23.71 14.92
C THR A 60 -14.11 -24.58 14.44
N LYS A 61 -13.78 -24.49 13.14
CA LYS A 61 -12.62 -25.16 12.53
C LYS A 61 -11.95 -24.21 11.54
N PRO A 62 -10.62 -24.28 11.36
CA PRO A 62 -9.93 -23.49 10.36
C PRO A 62 -10.51 -23.73 8.96
N VAL A 63 -10.73 -22.67 8.20
CA VAL A 63 -11.39 -22.74 6.89
C VAL A 63 -10.34 -22.88 5.80
N ASN A 64 -10.48 -23.88 4.92
CA ASN A 64 -9.74 -23.92 3.65
C ASN A 64 -10.52 -23.11 2.60
N TRP A 65 -10.39 -21.79 2.72
CA TRP A 65 -11.19 -20.80 1.98
C TRP A 65 -11.03 -20.91 0.46
N GLU A 66 -9.88 -21.40 0.01
CA GLU A 66 -9.48 -21.46 -1.39
C GLU A 66 -10.10 -22.65 -2.16
N GLU A 67 -10.37 -23.76 -1.46
CA GLU A 67 -10.89 -25.01 -2.07
C GLU A 67 -12.39 -25.22 -1.84
N THR A 68 -13.05 -24.37 -1.06
CA THR A 68 -14.47 -24.56 -0.72
C THR A 68 -15.36 -24.35 -1.96
N GLN A 69 -15.82 -25.44 -2.57
CA GLN A 69 -16.89 -25.48 -3.57
C GLN A 69 -18.25 -25.63 -2.88
N TYR A 70 -19.28 -24.93 -3.36
CA TYR A 70 -20.64 -24.98 -2.80
C TYR A 70 -21.21 -26.41 -2.71
N GLU A 71 -21.74 -26.78 -1.54
CA GLU A 71 -22.93 -27.63 -1.44
C GLU A 71 -24.13 -26.79 -1.89
N SER A 72 -24.90 -27.30 -2.84
CA SER A 72 -25.98 -26.58 -3.51
C SER A 72 -27.10 -26.21 -2.52
N ALA A 73 -27.49 -24.94 -2.48
CA ALA A 73 -28.72 -24.54 -1.79
C ALA A 73 -29.94 -25.19 -2.48
N PRO A 74 -31.00 -25.60 -1.74
CA PRO A 74 -32.19 -26.18 -2.33
C PRO A 74 -32.88 -25.18 -3.25
N VAL A 75 -33.13 -25.59 -4.49
CA VAL A 75 -33.96 -24.82 -5.45
C VAL A 75 -35.38 -24.73 -4.88
N PRO A 76 -35.99 -23.53 -4.79
CA PRO A 76 -37.40 -23.43 -4.43
C PRO A 76 -38.23 -24.08 -5.53
N VAL A 77 -38.99 -25.11 -5.17
CA VAL A 77 -39.96 -25.75 -6.08
C VAL A 77 -41.07 -24.72 -6.30
N ASN A 78 -41.19 -24.22 -7.54
CA ASN A 78 -42.36 -23.45 -7.96
C ASN A 78 -43.55 -24.42 -8.09
N ASP A 79 -44.56 -24.21 -7.25
CA ASP A 79 -45.88 -24.78 -7.40
C ASP A 79 -46.61 -24.10 -8.58
N ASP A 80 -46.87 -24.85 -9.66
CA ASP A 80 -48.13 -24.69 -10.40
C ASP A 80 -48.51 -26.00 -11.12
N PRO A 81 -49.80 -26.38 -11.15
CA PRO A 81 -50.23 -27.76 -11.39
C PRO A 81 -50.65 -27.98 -12.84
N ALA A 82 -50.19 -29.07 -13.46
CA ALA A 82 -50.91 -29.66 -14.60
C ALA A 82 -50.63 -31.15 -14.82
N THR A 83 -51.75 -31.87 -14.89
CA THR A 83 -52.02 -33.19 -15.49
C THR A 83 -51.50 -34.45 -14.80
N MET A 84 -52.46 -35.07 -14.10
CA MET A 84 -52.53 -36.42 -13.59
C MET A 84 -52.05 -37.49 -14.59
N ASP A 85 -51.30 -38.47 -14.11
CA ASP A 85 -51.24 -39.81 -14.71
C ASP A 85 -51.85 -40.84 -13.74
N ILE A 86 -52.88 -41.53 -14.24
CA ILE A 86 -53.88 -42.33 -13.53
C ILE A 86 -53.42 -43.80 -13.56
N MET A 87 -52.23 -44.09 -13.03
CA MET A 87 -51.66 -45.44 -13.07
C MET A 87 -50.97 -45.92 -11.78
N SER A 88 -51.09 -45.20 -10.66
CA SER A 88 -50.56 -45.63 -9.35
C SER A 88 -51.64 -45.90 -8.27
N LEU A 89 -52.91 -45.91 -8.66
CA LEU A 89 -54.01 -46.29 -7.79
C LEU A 89 -54.26 -47.81 -7.89
N ILE A 90 -54.13 -48.52 -6.74
CA ILE A 90 -54.48 -49.92 -6.37
C ILE A 90 -53.23 -50.72 -5.96
N ARG A 91 -53.07 -51.42 -4.82
CA ARG A 91 -53.73 -51.66 -3.49
C ARG A 91 -52.61 -52.30 -2.61
N GLU A 92 -52.65 -52.43 -1.29
CA GLU A 92 -53.66 -53.06 -0.42
C GLU A 92 -53.36 -52.65 1.05
N GLY A 93 -54.41 -52.51 1.86
CA GLY A 93 -54.30 -52.04 3.25
C GLY A 93 -54.38 -53.17 4.26
N ASP A 94 -53.82 -52.92 5.45
CA ASP A 94 -54.32 -53.52 6.68
C ASP A 94 -54.16 -52.54 7.84
N ALA A 95 -55.16 -52.52 8.72
CA ALA A 95 -55.34 -51.60 9.83
C ALA A 95 -54.89 -52.22 11.16
N LEU A 96 -54.39 -51.41 12.10
CA LEU A 96 -54.84 -51.35 13.50
C LEU A 96 -54.02 -50.32 14.32
N THR A 97 -54.61 -49.94 15.45
CA THR A 97 -54.54 -48.65 16.15
C THR A 97 -53.63 -48.60 17.38
N ARG A 98 -53.05 -47.40 17.63
CA ARG A 98 -52.80 -46.66 18.90
C ARG A 98 -52.21 -47.35 20.14
N ALA A 99 -51.07 -46.81 20.61
CA ALA A 99 -50.81 -46.12 21.89
C ALA A 99 -49.27 -45.91 21.96
N GLY A 100 -48.70 -44.72 22.14
CA GLY A 100 -48.88 -43.78 23.24
C GLY A 100 -47.73 -43.98 24.22
N GLU A 101 -46.58 -43.33 23.99
CA GLU A 101 -45.53 -43.17 24.98
C GLU A 101 -44.91 -41.78 24.85
N ASP A 102 -44.75 -41.17 26.01
CA ASP A 102 -44.68 -39.74 26.23
C ASP A 102 -43.39 -39.10 25.73
N SER A 103 -43.55 -37.92 25.15
CA SER A 103 -42.49 -36.95 24.90
C SER A 103 -41.82 -36.55 26.21
N VAL A 104 -40.59 -37.01 26.42
CA VAL A 104 -39.63 -36.33 27.30
C VAL A 104 -38.98 -35.23 26.46
N PRO A 105 -38.98 -33.94 26.90
CA PRO A 105 -38.27 -32.88 26.20
C PRO A 105 -36.77 -33.19 26.28
N GLU A 106 -36.12 -33.29 25.13
CA GLU A 106 -34.67 -33.37 25.06
C GLU A 106 -34.13 -32.02 25.54
N ASP A 107 -33.61 -32.04 26.77
CA ASP A 107 -32.99 -30.91 27.43
C ASP A 107 -31.77 -30.44 26.64
N SER A 108 -31.66 -29.13 26.56
CA SER A 108 -30.63 -28.28 25.99
C SER A 108 -29.19 -28.66 26.36
N MET A 109 -28.62 -29.71 25.75
CA MET A 109 -27.17 -29.87 25.70
C MET A 109 -26.61 -29.01 24.56
N GLN A 110 -26.37 -27.73 24.82
CA GLN A 110 -25.67 -26.85 23.90
C GLN A 110 -24.34 -27.48 23.46
N ASN A 111 -24.12 -27.58 22.14
CA ASN A 111 -22.92 -28.17 21.55
C ASN A 111 -21.67 -27.48 22.15
N PRO A 112 -20.77 -28.22 22.84
CA PRO A 112 -19.60 -27.64 23.48
C PRO A 112 -18.64 -26.97 22.48
N GLU A 113 -18.62 -27.43 21.22
CA GLU A 113 -17.85 -26.80 20.14
C GLU A 113 -18.37 -25.40 19.81
N TYR A 114 -19.70 -25.23 19.76
CA TYR A 114 -20.34 -23.94 19.53
C TYR A 114 -20.06 -22.95 20.68
N ILE A 115 -20.24 -23.38 21.93
CA ILE A 115 -19.98 -22.52 23.10
C ILE A 115 -18.52 -22.07 23.13
N ASN A 116 -17.58 -22.98 22.85
CA ASN A 116 -16.16 -22.64 22.81
C ASN A 116 -15.84 -21.66 21.69
N ALA A 117 -16.36 -21.88 20.48
CA ALA A 117 -16.19 -20.96 19.36
C ALA A 117 -16.76 -19.56 19.67
N LEU A 118 -17.92 -19.50 20.33
CA LEU A 118 -18.55 -18.24 20.73
C LEU A 118 -17.76 -17.50 21.81
N LYS A 119 -17.24 -18.22 22.81
CA LYS A 119 -16.34 -17.65 23.83
C LYS A 119 -15.07 -17.09 23.23
N GLU A 120 -14.50 -17.79 22.23
CA GLU A 120 -13.34 -17.30 21.49
C GLU A 120 -13.66 -16.05 20.69
N PHE A 121 -14.79 -16.03 19.96
CA PHE A 121 -15.26 -14.82 19.27
C PHE A 121 -15.39 -13.64 20.24
N GLN A 122 -16.11 -13.82 21.36
CA GLN A 122 -16.29 -12.79 22.37
C GLN A 122 -14.95 -12.28 22.91
N LYS A 123 -14.02 -13.18 23.19
CA LYS A 123 -12.67 -12.83 23.65
C LYS A 123 -11.91 -12.00 22.62
N MET A 124 -11.93 -12.39 21.34
CA MET A 124 -11.23 -11.69 20.25
C MET A 124 -11.81 -10.28 19.99
N TYR A 125 -13.12 -10.14 20.15
CA TYR A 125 -13.83 -8.87 19.99
C TYR A 125 -13.88 -8.01 21.27
N ASN A 126 -13.15 -8.39 22.32
CA ASN A 126 -13.15 -7.73 23.63
C ASN A 126 -14.57 -7.56 24.24
N LEU A 127 -15.43 -8.56 24.05
CA LEU A 127 -16.75 -8.65 24.66
C LEU A 127 -16.70 -9.46 25.97
N PRO A 128 -17.71 -9.34 26.84
CA PRO A 128 -17.87 -10.25 27.97
C PRO A 128 -17.92 -11.71 27.50
N VAL A 129 -17.05 -12.56 28.04
CA VAL A 129 -16.94 -13.97 27.64
C VAL A 129 -17.97 -14.81 28.39
N THR A 130 -19.22 -14.76 27.91
CA THR A 130 -20.36 -15.49 28.48
C THR A 130 -20.50 -16.89 27.87
N GLY A 131 -20.16 -17.04 26.59
CA GLY A 131 -20.50 -18.23 25.80
C GLY A 131 -21.98 -18.32 25.45
N GLU A 132 -22.71 -17.23 25.63
CA GLU A 132 -24.12 -17.08 25.28
C GLU A 132 -24.27 -16.07 24.14
N LEU A 133 -25.27 -16.28 23.27
CA LEU A 133 -25.60 -15.33 22.20
C LEU A 133 -26.39 -14.15 22.79
N ASP A 134 -25.73 -13.34 23.61
CA ASP A 134 -26.29 -12.12 24.18
C ASP A 134 -26.42 -10.99 23.14
N ASP A 135 -27.17 -9.94 23.48
CA ASP A 135 -27.45 -8.85 22.55
C ASP A 135 -26.17 -8.10 22.13
N THR A 136 -25.15 -8.06 22.98
CA THR A 136 -23.85 -7.46 22.63
C THR A 136 -23.10 -8.29 21.60
N THR A 137 -23.18 -9.62 21.71
CA THR A 137 -22.59 -10.58 20.78
C THR A 137 -23.33 -10.55 19.45
N LYS A 138 -24.67 -10.54 19.46
CA LYS A 138 -25.49 -10.35 18.23
C LYS A 138 -25.14 -9.03 17.54
N ALA A 139 -25.06 -7.93 18.29
CA ALA A 139 -24.71 -6.64 17.74
C ALA A 139 -23.31 -6.66 17.10
N ALA A 140 -22.34 -7.34 17.70
CA ALA A 140 -21.00 -7.48 17.13
C ALA A 140 -20.96 -8.36 15.87
N MET A 141 -21.68 -9.48 15.85
CA MET A 141 -21.76 -10.39 14.69
C MET A 141 -22.51 -9.78 13.50
N ASN A 142 -23.44 -8.88 13.74
CA ASN A 142 -24.19 -8.15 12.70
C ASN A 142 -23.51 -6.86 12.23
N LYS A 143 -22.31 -6.52 12.73
CA LYS A 143 -21.56 -5.39 12.17
C LYS A 143 -21.03 -5.76 10.77
N PRO A 144 -21.07 -4.81 9.80
CA PRO A 144 -20.39 -4.99 8.53
C PRO A 144 -18.94 -5.39 8.74
N ARG A 145 -18.44 -6.36 7.99
CA ARG A 145 -17.10 -6.94 8.12
C ARG A 145 -16.56 -7.47 6.79
N CYS A 146 -15.25 -7.71 6.76
CA CYS A 146 -14.59 -8.42 5.68
C CYS A 146 -15.06 -9.88 5.65
N GLY A 147 -15.23 -10.42 4.43
CA GLY A 147 -15.62 -11.80 4.14
C GLY A 147 -14.50 -12.82 4.32
N VAL A 148 -13.23 -12.38 4.40
CA VAL A 148 -12.08 -13.26 4.63
C VAL A 148 -12.20 -13.94 6.01
N PRO A 149 -11.95 -15.27 6.12
CA PRO A 149 -11.98 -15.94 7.41
C PRO A 149 -10.94 -15.43 8.39
N ASP A 150 -11.30 -15.45 9.68
CA ASP A 150 -10.42 -15.02 10.75
C ASP A 150 -9.35 -16.08 11.09
N LYS A 151 -9.65 -17.34 10.82
CA LYS A 151 -8.75 -18.48 11.01
C LYS A 151 -8.74 -19.38 9.77
N GLU A 152 -7.63 -19.36 9.06
CA GLU A 152 -7.42 -20.20 7.88
C GLU A 152 -6.73 -21.53 8.25
N ALA A 153 -7.07 -22.59 7.53
CA ALA A 153 -6.38 -23.87 7.64
C ALA A 153 -5.00 -23.76 6.98
N ASN A 154 -3.93 -23.87 7.77
CA ASN A 154 -2.58 -23.95 7.22
C ASN A 154 -2.43 -25.19 6.34
N ASP A 155 -2.21 -24.99 5.04
CA ASP A 155 -2.00 -26.05 4.07
C ASP A 155 -0.62 -26.70 4.32
N THR A 156 -0.57 -27.62 5.28
CA THR A 156 0.65 -28.25 5.80
C THR A 156 0.76 -29.72 5.40
N SER A 157 -0.12 -30.22 4.52
CA SER A 157 -0.28 -31.66 4.27
C SER A 157 0.17 -32.15 2.89
N MET A 158 0.79 -31.31 2.05
CA MET A 158 1.19 -31.69 0.68
C MET A 158 2.70 -31.53 0.39
N VAL A 159 3.60 -31.81 1.34
CA VAL A 159 5.04 -32.07 1.04
C VAL A 159 5.66 -33.08 2.01
N ASN A 160 4.97 -34.16 2.35
CA ASN A 160 5.59 -35.33 2.99
C ASN A 160 5.17 -36.59 2.23
N GLY A 161 5.80 -36.79 1.08
CA GLY A 161 5.67 -37.98 0.26
C GLY A 161 7.05 -38.43 -0.23
N THR A 162 7.53 -39.53 0.35
CA THR A 162 8.65 -40.38 -0.07
C THR A 162 10.07 -39.77 0.00
N SER A 163 10.63 -39.73 1.22
CA SER A 163 12.05 -40.04 1.43
C SER A 163 12.17 -41.55 1.66
N SER A 164 12.46 -42.31 0.61
CA SER A 164 12.95 -43.68 0.74
C SER A 164 14.32 -43.75 0.07
N ASP A 165 15.34 -43.90 0.92
CA ASP A 165 16.63 -44.54 0.72
C ASP A 165 17.15 -44.68 -0.70
N LEU A 166 18.21 -43.92 -1.00
CA LEU A 166 19.46 -44.50 -1.51
C LEU A 166 20.66 -43.73 -0.95
N SER A 167 21.32 -44.38 0.00
CA SER A 167 22.73 -44.18 0.30
C SER A 167 23.57 -44.32 -0.97
N GLU A 168 24.57 -43.47 -1.18
CA GLU A 168 25.93 -43.90 -1.56
C GLU A 168 26.91 -42.70 -1.64
N THR A 169 27.87 -42.76 -0.72
CA THR A 169 29.32 -42.59 -0.92
C THR A 169 29.87 -41.74 -2.08
N HIS A 170 30.74 -40.82 -1.67
CA HIS A 170 31.86 -40.25 -2.41
C HIS A 170 32.51 -41.20 -3.42
N HIS A 171 32.70 -40.74 -4.66
CA HIS A 171 33.97 -40.85 -5.37
C HIS A 171 34.12 -39.77 -6.46
N ASN A 172 35.29 -39.10 -6.43
CA ASN A 172 35.82 -38.25 -7.48
C ASN A 172 36.06 -39.07 -8.77
N SER A 173 35.83 -38.48 -9.94
CA SER A 173 36.77 -38.51 -11.07
C SER A 173 36.40 -37.57 -12.23
N THR A 174 37.47 -37.02 -12.77
CA THR A 174 37.75 -36.09 -13.88
C THR A 174 37.22 -36.42 -15.28
N ALA A 175 37.04 -35.33 -16.06
CA ALA A 175 37.34 -35.12 -17.48
C ALA A 175 36.44 -35.73 -18.58
N GLY A 176 36.18 -34.93 -19.63
CA GLY A 176 35.87 -35.45 -20.97
C GLY A 176 34.94 -34.59 -21.82
N SER A 177 35.46 -34.13 -22.95
CA SER A 177 34.87 -33.30 -24.01
C SER A 177 33.80 -33.98 -24.88
N ASP A 178 33.20 -33.14 -25.74
CA ASP A 178 32.69 -33.44 -27.10
C ASP A 178 31.19 -33.72 -27.34
N ALA A 179 30.54 -32.67 -27.89
CA ALA A 179 29.96 -32.58 -29.23
C ALA A 179 28.92 -33.60 -29.78
N GLN A 180 27.91 -32.99 -30.43
CA GLN A 180 27.10 -33.43 -31.59
C GLN A 180 25.81 -34.26 -31.38
N SER A 181 24.69 -33.58 -31.67
CA SER A 181 23.73 -33.88 -32.75
C SER A 181 23.31 -35.34 -32.97
N LEU A 182 21.99 -35.60 -32.94
CA LEU A 182 21.23 -36.12 -34.10
C LEU A 182 19.72 -36.20 -33.83
N ASN A 183 18.95 -35.83 -34.86
CA ASN A 183 17.51 -35.97 -35.01
C ASN A 183 17.08 -37.43 -35.08
N HIS A 184 15.87 -37.75 -34.58
CA HIS A 184 15.01 -38.70 -35.30
C HIS A 184 13.52 -38.40 -35.08
N THR A 185 12.86 -38.05 -36.17
CA THR A 185 11.41 -38.13 -36.38
C THR A 185 11.01 -39.60 -36.56
N GLN A 186 9.91 -40.02 -35.93
CA GLN A 186 8.99 -40.99 -36.51
C GLN A 186 7.60 -40.89 -35.86
N ALA A 187 6.61 -40.71 -36.72
CA ALA A 187 5.19 -40.74 -36.41
C ALA A 187 4.69 -42.18 -36.34
N GLY A 188 3.79 -42.46 -35.41
CA GLY A 188 3.03 -43.70 -35.31
C GLY A 188 1.70 -43.44 -34.60
N ASN A 189 0.61 -43.56 -35.34
CA ASN A 189 -0.78 -43.51 -34.86
C ASN A 189 -1.08 -44.66 -33.92
N ALA A 190 -1.76 -44.41 -32.79
CA ALA A 190 -2.87 -45.23 -32.28
C ALA A 190 -3.56 -44.62 -31.05
N THR A 191 -4.88 -44.50 -31.18
CA THR A 191 -5.94 -44.65 -30.15
C THR A 191 -6.02 -43.67 -28.99
N ALA A 192 -7.13 -42.92 -29.01
CA ALA A 192 -7.67 -42.15 -27.91
C ALA A 192 -7.97 -43.04 -26.70
N ASP A 193 -7.44 -42.64 -25.54
CA ASP A 193 -7.95 -43.08 -24.25
C ASP A 193 -7.94 -41.89 -23.27
N SER A 194 -9.05 -41.75 -22.57
CA SER A 194 -9.44 -40.62 -21.73
C SER A 194 -8.64 -40.57 -20.43
N THR A 195 -7.76 -39.58 -20.28
CA THR A 195 -7.08 -39.27 -19.01
C THR A 195 -7.01 -37.75 -18.76
N GLU A 196 -8.17 -37.14 -18.53
CA GLU A 196 -8.32 -35.76 -18.02
C GLU A 196 -8.87 -35.84 -16.59
N PRO A 197 -7.98 -35.88 -15.57
CA PRO A 197 -7.98 -34.76 -14.61
C PRO A 197 -6.57 -34.38 -14.08
N VAL A 198 -5.50 -35.07 -14.48
CA VAL A 198 -4.16 -34.89 -13.90
C VAL A 198 -3.40 -33.71 -14.56
N ARG A 199 -3.68 -33.41 -15.83
CA ARG A 199 -2.96 -32.38 -16.58
C ARG A 199 -3.38 -30.95 -16.23
N ARG A 200 -4.66 -30.75 -15.85
CA ARG A 200 -5.20 -29.48 -15.35
C ARG A 200 -4.61 -29.08 -13.99
N LYS A 201 -4.35 -30.05 -13.10
CA LYS A 201 -3.70 -29.81 -11.80
C LYS A 201 -2.27 -29.26 -11.95
N ARG A 202 -1.46 -29.85 -12.83
CA ARG A 202 -0.09 -29.37 -13.08
C ARG A 202 -0.03 -27.99 -13.75
N PHE A 203 -1.00 -27.66 -14.60
CA PHE A 203 -1.09 -26.34 -15.22
C PHE A 203 -1.48 -25.24 -14.23
N LEU A 204 -2.42 -25.53 -13.32
CA LEU A 204 -2.76 -24.67 -12.17
C LEU A 204 -1.59 -24.52 -11.21
N GLU A 205 -0.87 -25.60 -10.88
CA GLU A 205 0.39 -25.55 -10.11
C GLU A 205 1.41 -24.63 -10.76
N THR A 206 1.55 -24.67 -12.09
CA THR A 206 2.50 -23.81 -12.83
C THR A 206 2.04 -22.33 -12.84
N LEU A 207 0.74 -22.06 -12.78
CA LEU A 207 0.17 -20.71 -12.61
C LEU A 207 0.26 -20.20 -11.16
N LEU A 208 0.24 -21.11 -10.18
CA LEU A 208 0.48 -20.83 -8.75
C LEU A 208 1.94 -20.48 -8.46
N VAL A 209 2.89 -20.81 -9.36
CA VAL A 209 4.27 -20.31 -9.34
C VAL A 209 4.38 -18.85 -9.84
N ARG A 210 3.41 -17.99 -9.52
CA ARG A 210 3.61 -16.53 -9.52
C ARG A 210 4.51 -16.15 -8.33
N LYS A 211 5.76 -16.65 -8.32
CA LYS A 211 6.85 -16.45 -7.35
C LYS A 211 6.41 -15.84 -6.00
N ARG A 212 5.55 -16.50 -5.23
CA ARG A 212 5.36 -16.20 -3.81
C ARG A 212 6.20 -17.17 -3.01
N LYS A 213 6.76 -16.69 -1.90
CA LYS A 213 7.56 -17.52 -1.00
C LYS A 213 6.95 -17.43 0.39
N LYS A 214 6.70 -18.58 1.01
CA LYS A 214 6.42 -18.69 2.44
C LYS A 214 7.66 -18.16 3.17
N ARG A 215 7.52 -17.07 3.91
CA ARG A 215 8.58 -16.63 4.83
C ARG A 215 8.31 -17.29 6.18
N ALA A 216 9.31 -17.97 6.72
CA ALA A 216 9.27 -18.35 8.14
C ALA A 216 9.58 -17.08 8.92
N VAL A 217 8.63 -16.65 9.72
CA VAL A 217 8.62 -15.36 10.39
C VAL A 217 8.42 -15.61 11.89
N ASP A 218 9.19 -14.90 12.72
CA ASP A 218 9.14 -15.03 14.18
C ASP A 218 7.74 -14.65 14.71
N ASN A 219 7.30 -15.29 15.80
CA ASN A 219 5.90 -15.31 16.23
C ASN A 219 5.41 -14.00 16.89
N MET A 220 6.08 -12.87 16.62
CA MET A 220 5.83 -11.59 17.32
C MET A 220 4.47 -10.95 16.93
N PHE A 221 3.93 -11.31 15.77
CA PHE A 221 2.66 -10.75 15.23
C PHE A 221 1.67 -11.84 14.77
N GLY A 222 1.89 -13.11 15.13
CA GLY A 222 1.06 -14.24 14.65
C GLY A 222 1.20 -14.54 13.15
N LEU A 223 2.25 -14.03 12.48
CA LEU A 223 2.46 -14.12 11.02
C LEU A 223 3.11 -15.46 10.59
N THR A 224 2.80 -16.56 11.26
CA THR A 224 3.41 -17.86 10.92
C THR A 224 2.86 -18.40 9.61
N GLY A 225 3.69 -18.44 8.57
CA GLY A 225 3.39 -19.16 7.34
C GLY A 225 2.67 -18.38 6.24
N GLN A 226 2.57 -17.05 6.37
CA GLN A 226 1.93 -16.20 5.38
C GLN A 226 2.68 -16.12 4.06
N MET A 227 1.92 -15.99 2.97
CA MET A 227 2.43 -15.79 1.63
C MET A 227 2.67 -14.31 1.36
N ALA A 228 3.87 -13.97 0.93
CA ALA A 228 4.22 -12.62 0.48
C ALA A 228 4.72 -12.64 -0.97
N PHE A 229 4.49 -11.54 -1.69
CA PHE A 229 5.07 -11.39 -3.03
C PHE A 229 6.60 -11.35 -2.97
N SER A 230 7.26 -11.98 -3.93
CA SER A 230 8.71 -11.81 -4.12
C SER A 230 9.08 -10.65 -5.04
N LYS A 231 8.13 -10.21 -5.88
CA LYS A 231 8.31 -9.05 -6.76
C LYS A 231 8.14 -7.76 -5.94
N LYS A 232 8.88 -6.72 -6.31
CA LYS A 232 8.70 -5.37 -5.75
C LYS A 232 7.66 -4.54 -6.51
N MET A 233 7.62 -4.68 -7.83
CA MET A 233 6.64 -4.03 -8.69
C MET A 233 5.46 -4.98 -8.90
N LEU A 234 4.26 -4.52 -8.54
CA LEU A 234 3.01 -5.27 -8.66
C LEU A 234 2.05 -4.51 -9.57
N LYS A 235 1.48 -5.20 -10.56
CA LYS A 235 0.52 -4.61 -11.49
C LYS A 235 -0.90 -4.83 -11.00
N TRP A 236 -1.71 -3.78 -11.02
CA TRP A 236 -3.12 -3.86 -10.67
C TRP A 236 -4.03 -3.33 -11.76
N ARG A 237 -5.28 -3.83 -11.78
CA ARG A 237 -6.33 -3.40 -12.71
C ARG A 237 -7.72 -3.56 -12.09
N LEU A 238 -8.54 -2.52 -12.24
CA LEU A 238 -9.99 -2.63 -12.08
C LEU A 238 -10.59 -3.26 -13.35
N ILE A 239 -11.19 -4.43 -13.21
CA ILE A 239 -11.72 -5.21 -14.33
C ILE A 239 -13.02 -4.56 -14.83
N GLY A 240 -13.10 -4.27 -16.13
CA GLY A 240 -14.23 -3.53 -16.70
C GLY A 240 -15.59 -4.23 -16.63
N GLU A 241 -15.60 -5.55 -16.43
CA GLU A 241 -16.82 -6.35 -16.22
C GLU A 241 -17.39 -6.17 -14.79
N GLY A 242 -16.59 -5.67 -13.86
CA GLY A 242 -16.95 -5.45 -12.47
C GLY A 242 -16.76 -4.00 -12.06
N TYR A 243 -17.28 -3.05 -12.83
CA TYR A 243 -17.40 -1.67 -12.35
C TYR A 243 -18.66 -1.54 -11.48
N SER A 244 -18.54 -0.80 -10.37
CA SER A 244 -19.70 -0.45 -9.56
C SER A 244 -20.67 0.41 -10.37
N SER A 245 -21.96 0.17 -10.19
CA SER A 245 -23.02 1.01 -10.75
C SER A 245 -23.26 2.29 -9.93
N GLN A 246 -22.77 2.34 -8.68
CA GLN A 246 -23.05 3.40 -7.72
C GLN A 246 -22.06 4.59 -7.81
N LEU A 247 -20.86 4.36 -8.34
CA LEU A 247 -19.79 5.36 -8.43
C LEU A 247 -19.30 5.49 -9.87
N SER A 248 -18.84 6.67 -10.29
CA SER A 248 -18.23 6.78 -11.62
C SER A 248 -16.92 5.98 -11.70
N ILE A 249 -16.58 5.47 -12.89
CA ILE A 249 -15.34 4.70 -13.11
C ILE A 249 -14.10 5.50 -12.68
N ASP A 250 -14.11 6.82 -12.92
CA ASP A 250 -13.02 7.70 -12.53
C ASP A 250 -12.87 7.82 -11.01
N GLU A 251 -13.98 7.89 -10.28
CA GLU A 251 -13.99 7.90 -8.80
C GLU A 251 -13.49 6.56 -8.25
N GLN A 252 -13.99 5.44 -8.78
CA GLN A 252 -13.53 4.10 -8.40
C GLN A 252 -12.00 3.97 -8.58
N ARG A 253 -11.49 4.31 -9.77
CA ARG A 253 -10.05 4.26 -10.07
C ARG A 253 -9.23 5.21 -9.20
N TYR A 254 -9.74 6.40 -8.91
CA TYR A 254 -9.08 7.35 -8.02
C TYR A 254 -8.95 6.78 -6.60
N ILE A 255 -10.03 6.21 -6.07
CA ILE A 255 -10.05 5.59 -4.74
C ILE A 255 -9.07 4.43 -4.67
N PHE A 256 -9.04 3.55 -5.68
CA PHE A 256 -8.09 2.44 -5.70
C PHE A 256 -6.63 2.90 -5.84
N ARG A 257 -6.34 3.94 -6.65
CA ARG A 257 -5.00 4.54 -6.69
C ARG A 257 -4.57 5.01 -5.30
N LEU A 258 -5.47 5.68 -4.57
CA LEU A 258 -5.18 6.15 -3.22
C LEU A 258 -4.96 4.97 -2.26
N ALA A 259 -5.76 3.91 -2.35
CA ALA A 259 -5.58 2.72 -1.51
C ALA A 259 -4.22 2.03 -1.74
N PHE A 260 -3.82 1.84 -3.01
CA PHE A 260 -2.50 1.31 -3.37
C PHE A 260 -1.37 2.23 -2.93
N ARG A 261 -1.57 3.54 -3.09
CA ARG A 261 -0.61 4.55 -2.65
C ARG A 261 -0.33 4.42 -1.15
N MET A 262 -1.36 4.35 -0.31
CA MET A 262 -1.21 4.25 1.15
C MET A 262 -0.29 3.09 1.57
N TRP A 263 -0.38 1.94 0.90
CA TRP A 263 0.55 0.82 1.16
C TRP A 263 1.98 1.09 0.62
N SER A 264 2.12 1.69 -0.56
CA SER A 264 3.46 2.03 -1.10
C SER A 264 4.20 3.12 -0.31
N GLU A 265 3.50 3.93 0.47
CA GLU A 265 4.13 4.94 1.33
C GLU A 265 4.88 4.33 2.53
N ILE A 266 4.55 3.08 2.91
CA ILE A 266 5.04 2.45 4.14
C ILE A 266 5.80 1.13 3.92
N CYS A 267 5.88 0.65 2.67
CA CYS A 267 6.60 -0.58 2.33
C CYS A 267 7.32 -0.46 0.97
N PRO A 268 8.34 -1.29 0.69
CA PRO A 268 9.18 -1.17 -0.50
C PRO A 268 8.52 -1.71 -1.79
N LEU A 269 7.20 -1.87 -1.79
CA LEU A 269 6.43 -2.31 -2.96
C LEU A 269 5.97 -1.09 -3.77
N GLU A 270 6.00 -1.23 -5.09
CA GLU A 270 5.53 -0.24 -6.05
C GLU A 270 4.35 -0.81 -6.82
N PHE A 271 3.26 -0.03 -6.92
CA PHE A 271 2.02 -0.46 -7.55
C PHE A 271 1.77 0.26 -8.88
N GLU A 272 1.78 -0.47 -9.97
CA GLU A 272 1.52 0.04 -11.31
C GLU A 272 0.07 -0.23 -11.72
N GLU A 273 -0.67 0.82 -12.06
CA GLU A 273 -1.97 0.67 -12.72
C GLU A 273 -1.74 0.34 -14.20
N ASP A 274 -2.05 -0.88 -14.60
CA ASP A 274 -1.84 -1.35 -15.97
C ASP A 274 -3.20 -1.68 -16.60
N ASN A 275 -3.60 -0.92 -17.63
CA ASN A 275 -4.86 -1.09 -18.34
C ASN A 275 -4.72 -1.72 -19.73
N SER A 276 -3.51 -2.07 -20.17
CA SER A 276 -3.23 -2.50 -21.56
C SER A 276 -2.74 -3.95 -21.66
N SER A 277 -1.99 -4.43 -20.67
CA SER A 277 -1.46 -5.80 -20.65
C SER A 277 -2.56 -6.86 -20.60
N PRO A 278 -2.34 -8.09 -21.11
CA PRO A 278 -3.23 -9.22 -20.83
C PRO A 278 -3.46 -9.46 -19.33
N LEU A 279 -4.67 -9.89 -18.93
CA LEU A 279 -5.04 -10.15 -17.53
C LEU A 279 -4.10 -11.16 -16.84
N ALA A 280 -3.48 -12.07 -17.59
CA ALA A 280 -2.51 -13.03 -17.07
C ALA A 280 -1.23 -12.37 -16.49
N MET A 281 -0.93 -11.13 -16.86
CA MET A 281 0.21 -10.36 -16.35
C MET A 281 -0.15 -9.42 -15.20
N ILE A 282 -1.44 -9.31 -14.86
CA ILE A 282 -1.90 -8.50 -13.74
C ILE A 282 -1.77 -9.31 -12.46
N ASP A 283 -1.08 -8.74 -11.47
CA ASP A 283 -0.84 -9.37 -10.18
C ASP A 283 -2.06 -9.20 -9.26
N MET A 284 -2.76 -8.06 -9.35
CA MET A 284 -3.92 -7.74 -8.52
C MET A 284 -5.13 -7.26 -9.34
N ARG A 285 -6.26 -7.95 -9.25
CA ARG A 285 -7.47 -7.66 -10.02
C ARG A 285 -8.59 -7.25 -9.07
N LEU A 286 -9.24 -6.14 -9.37
CA LEU A 286 -10.33 -5.60 -8.55
C LEU A 286 -11.63 -5.63 -9.35
N GLY A 287 -12.76 -5.87 -8.69
CA GLY A 287 -14.07 -5.77 -9.32
C GLY A 287 -15.22 -5.77 -8.32
N PHE A 288 -16.32 -5.17 -8.71
CA PHE A 288 -17.58 -5.18 -7.98
C PHE A 288 -18.49 -6.29 -8.50
N GLY A 289 -19.33 -6.82 -7.63
CA GLY A 289 -20.43 -7.70 -8.04
C GLY A 289 -21.40 -7.96 -6.91
N THR A 290 -22.55 -8.54 -7.23
CA THR A 290 -23.59 -8.91 -6.26
C THR A 290 -23.79 -10.42 -6.26
N GLY A 291 -24.16 -11.00 -5.11
CA GLY A 291 -24.38 -12.44 -4.96
C GLY A 291 -23.28 -13.27 -5.63
N ARG A 292 -23.63 -14.04 -6.67
CA ARG A 292 -22.65 -14.76 -7.51
C ARG A 292 -22.02 -13.82 -8.55
N HIS A 293 -20.72 -13.56 -8.40
CA HIS A 293 -20.02 -12.53 -9.16
C HIS A 293 -18.72 -13.06 -9.79
N LEU A 294 -18.31 -12.50 -10.93
CA LEU A 294 -16.96 -12.59 -11.52
C LEU A 294 -16.34 -14.01 -11.63
N GLY A 295 -17.16 -15.07 -11.67
CA GLY A 295 -16.68 -16.45 -11.63
C GLY A 295 -16.09 -16.89 -10.27
N CYS A 296 -16.31 -16.10 -9.21
CA CYS A 296 -15.95 -16.40 -7.84
C CYS A 296 -16.76 -17.60 -7.31
N THR A 297 -16.13 -18.42 -6.46
CA THR A 297 -16.80 -19.54 -5.77
C THR A 297 -17.62 -19.08 -4.58
N GLN A 298 -17.31 -17.91 -4.02
CA GLN A 298 -18.01 -17.33 -2.88
C GLN A 298 -19.09 -16.36 -3.37
N THR A 299 -20.26 -16.40 -2.74
CA THR A 299 -21.35 -15.47 -3.03
C THR A 299 -21.46 -14.44 -1.93
N PHE A 300 -21.68 -13.18 -2.30
CA PHE A 300 -22.05 -12.15 -1.34
C PHE A 300 -23.43 -12.40 -0.74
N ASP A 301 -23.66 -11.87 0.46
CA ASP A 301 -24.87 -12.08 1.25
C ASP A 301 -25.87 -10.91 1.16
N GLY A 302 -25.62 -9.95 0.27
CA GLY A 302 -26.40 -8.73 0.12
C GLY A 302 -25.99 -7.67 1.14
N ALA A 303 -26.69 -6.54 1.13
CA ALA A 303 -26.30 -5.37 1.91
C ALA A 303 -26.32 -5.59 3.43
N GLY A 304 -25.28 -5.10 4.11
CA GLY A 304 -25.22 -4.86 5.55
C GLY A 304 -24.27 -5.75 6.34
N ARG A 305 -23.61 -6.75 5.75
CA ARG A 305 -22.67 -7.64 6.45
C ARG A 305 -21.35 -7.78 5.72
N GLU A 306 -21.28 -8.50 4.62
CA GLU A 306 -20.03 -8.74 3.92
C GLU A 306 -19.77 -7.66 2.87
N PHE A 307 -18.86 -6.72 3.15
CA PHE A 307 -18.61 -5.64 2.21
C PHE A 307 -17.64 -5.99 1.07
N ALA A 308 -16.70 -6.91 1.32
CA ALA A 308 -15.68 -7.29 0.36
C ALA A 308 -14.94 -8.52 0.86
N HIS A 309 -14.18 -9.12 -0.05
CA HIS A 309 -13.27 -10.20 0.26
C HIS A 309 -12.09 -10.24 -0.72
N ALA A 310 -10.96 -10.76 -0.25
CA ALA A 310 -9.71 -10.82 -1.02
C ALA A 310 -9.13 -12.23 -1.04
N TRP A 311 -8.62 -12.62 -2.21
CA TRP A 311 -7.99 -13.91 -2.44
C TRP A 311 -6.51 -13.69 -2.36
N TYR A 312 -5.80 -14.62 -1.72
CA TYR A 312 -4.35 -14.63 -1.76
C TYR A 312 -3.85 -14.51 -3.20
N LEU A 313 -4.51 -15.07 -4.23
CA LEU A 313 -4.13 -14.97 -5.66
C LEU A 313 -4.12 -13.56 -6.25
N GLY A 314 -4.59 -12.56 -5.51
CA GLY A 314 -4.59 -11.15 -5.89
C GLY A 314 -5.93 -10.66 -6.43
N ASP A 315 -6.99 -11.43 -6.30
CA ASP A 315 -8.33 -11.00 -6.70
C ASP A 315 -9.03 -10.38 -5.50
N ILE A 316 -9.57 -9.18 -5.68
CA ILE A 316 -10.31 -8.44 -4.67
C ILE A 316 -11.69 -8.17 -5.23
N HIS A 317 -12.73 -8.60 -4.52
CA HIS A 317 -14.11 -8.31 -4.90
C HIS A 317 -14.82 -7.51 -3.83
N PHE A 318 -15.63 -6.56 -4.27
CA PHE A 318 -16.45 -5.68 -3.43
C PHE A 318 -17.92 -5.97 -3.70
N ASP A 319 -18.75 -6.01 -2.65
CA ASP A 319 -20.18 -6.27 -2.80
C ASP A 319 -20.91 -5.02 -3.30
N ASP A 320 -21.38 -5.04 -4.55
CA ASP A 320 -22.08 -3.89 -5.16
C ASP A 320 -23.50 -3.69 -4.58
N ASP A 321 -23.98 -4.56 -3.69
CA ASP A 321 -25.20 -4.32 -2.90
C ASP A 321 -24.93 -3.37 -1.70
N GLU A 322 -23.68 -3.19 -1.27
CA GLU A 322 -23.32 -2.25 -0.21
C GLU A 322 -23.31 -0.79 -0.70
N HIS A 323 -23.70 0.14 0.16
CA HIS A 323 -23.65 1.57 -0.18
C HIS A 323 -22.23 2.14 -0.03
N PHE A 324 -21.42 1.95 -1.07
CA PHE A 324 -20.05 2.45 -1.12
C PHE A 324 -19.99 3.95 -1.39
N THR A 325 -19.17 4.64 -0.60
CA THR A 325 -19.00 6.09 -0.71
C THR A 325 -17.55 6.50 -0.95
N ALA A 326 -17.42 7.70 -1.51
CA ALA A 326 -16.14 8.39 -1.65
C ALA A 326 -15.59 8.85 -0.27
N PRO A 327 -14.27 9.12 -0.14
CA PRO A 327 -13.62 9.41 1.14
C PRO A 327 -14.20 10.57 1.96
N ASN A 328 -14.96 11.48 1.35
CA ASN A 328 -15.49 12.70 1.99
C ASN A 328 -16.99 12.61 2.32
N SER A 329 -17.58 11.40 2.27
CA SER A 329 -18.98 11.19 2.59
C SER A 329 -19.12 10.48 3.94
N ASP A 330 -19.89 11.07 4.84
CA ASP A 330 -20.16 10.51 6.18
C ASP A 330 -21.29 9.47 6.18
N ASN A 331 -21.98 9.28 5.05
CA ASN A 331 -23.18 8.44 4.94
C ASN A 331 -22.92 7.20 4.09
N GLY A 332 -22.34 6.14 4.66
CA GLY A 332 -22.16 4.84 4.01
C GLY A 332 -20.87 4.12 4.37
N ILE A 333 -20.48 3.13 3.57
CA ILE A 333 -19.22 2.39 3.74
C ILE A 333 -18.15 3.04 2.85
N SER A 334 -17.10 3.59 3.45
CA SER A 334 -15.97 4.17 2.70
C SER A 334 -15.27 3.10 1.86
N LEU A 335 -15.37 3.22 0.53
CA LEU A 335 -14.71 2.32 -0.42
C LEU A 335 -13.18 2.37 -0.25
N LEU A 336 -12.62 3.54 0.07
CA LEU A 336 -11.18 3.67 0.33
C LEU A 336 -10.75 2.79 1.48
N LYS A 337 -11.46 2.87 2.61
CA LYS A 337 -11.12 2.09 3.80
C LYS A 337 -11.17 0.59 3.56
N VAL A 338 -12.24 0.14 2.90
CA VAL A 338 -12.41 -1.27 2.52
C VAL A 338 -11.29 -1.69 1.55
N ALA A 339 -10.99 -0.89 0.53
CA ALA A 339 -9.92 -1.19 -0.41
C ALA A 339 -8.53 -1.30 0.25
N VAL A 340 -8.19 -0.41 1.21
CA VAL A 340 -6.92 -0.53 1.94
C VAL A 340 -6.87 -1.83 2.73
N HIS A 341 -7.96 -2.22 3.40
CA HIS A 341 -8.07 -3.47 4.13
C HIS A 341 -7.85 -4.70 3.22
N GLU A 342 -8.62 -4.80 2.14
CA GLU A 342 -8.54 -5.95 1.21
C GLU A 342 -7.17 -6.05 0.52
N ILE A 343 -6.56 -4.91 0.16
CA ILE A 343 -5.18 -4.91 -0.37
C ILE A 343 -4.21 -5.46 0.68
N GLY A 344 -4.40 -5.15 1.96
CA GLY A 344 -3.59 -5.71 3.04
C GLY A 344 -3.62 -7.24 3.08
N HIS A 345 -4.79 -7.85 2.87
CA HIS A 345 -4.92 -9.30 2.75
C HIS A 345 -4.16 -9.86 1.54
N VAL A 346 -4.29 -9.23 0.37
CA VAL A 346 -3.52 -9.65 -0.82
C VAL A 346 -2.01 -9.54 -0.60
N LEU A 347 -1.57 -8.56 0.19
CA LEU A 347 -0.18 -8.40 0.59
C LEU A 347 0.27 -9.41 1.66
N GLY A 348 -0.64 -10.20 2.21
CA GLY A 348 -0.36 -11.28 3.15
C GLY A 348 -0.62 -10.93 4.61
N LEU A 349 -1.25 -9.79 4.92
CA LEU A 349 -1.63 -9.44 6.28
C LEU A 349 -2.88 -10.21 6.71
N PRO A 350 -2.91 -10.73 7.96
CA PRO A 350 -4.11 -11.32 8.52
C PRO A 350 -5.01 -10.23 9.10
N HIS A 351 -6.18 -10.63 9.58
CA HIS A 351 -6.96 -9.78 10.46
C HIS A 351 -6.20 -9.44 11.76
N ILE A 352 -6.29 -8.18 12.18
CA ILE A 352 -5.70 -7.67 13.42
C ILE A 352 -6.82 -7.10 14.30
N TYR A 353 -7.08 -7.77 15.42
CA TYR A 353 -8.17 -7.43 16.35
C TYR A 353 -7.80 -6.27 17.28
N ARG A 354 -7.63 -5.09 16.71
CA ARG A 354 -7.33 -3.88 17.45
C ARG A 354 -8.09 -2.69 16.87
N THR A 355 -8.77 -1.96 17.74
CA THR A 355 -9.40 -0.70 17.36
C THR A 355 -8.35 0.26 16.79
N GLY A 356 -8.60 0.74 15.57
CA GLY A 356 -7.71 1.62 14.83
C GLY A 356 -6.84 0.92 13.78
N SER A 357 -6.69 -0.40 13.84
CA SER A 357 -6.03 -1.16 12.76
C SER A 357 -6.89 -1.13 11.50
N ILE A 358 -6.27 -0.90 10.34
CA ILE A 358 -6.96 -1.02 9.05
C ILE A 358 -7.32 -2.47 8.76
N MET A 359 -6.55 -3.43 9.28
CA MET A 359 -6.79 -4.88 9.14
C MET A 359 -7.79 -5.42 10.16
N GLN A 360 -8.53 -4.57 10.87
CA GLN A 360 -9.60 -5.03 11.75
C GLN A 360 -10.77 -5.61 10.92
N PRO A 361 -11.28 -6.83 11.22
CA PRO A 361 -12.29 -7.47 10.39
C PRO A 361 -13.60 -6.69 10.28
N SER A 362 -14.10 -6.14 11.39
CA SER A 362 -15.34 -5.36 11.39
C SER A 362 -15.10 -3.91 10.99
N TYR A 363 -16.00 -3.39 10.15
CA TYR A 363 -16.03 -1.99 9.76
C TYR A 363 -16.31 -1.11 10.98
N ILE A 364 -15.41 -0.15 11.21
CA ILE A 364 -15.62 0.95 12.15
C ILE A 364 -15.69 2.22 11.32
N PRO A 365 -16.81 2.95 11.35
CA PRO A 365 -16.85 4.30 10.79
C PRO A 365 -15.75 5.15 11.43
N GLN A 366 -14.91 5.74 10.59
CA GLN A 366 -13.83 6.65 10.99
C GLN A 366 -13.91 7.89 10.12
N ASP A 367 -13.30 8.97 10.60
CA ASP A 367 -13.15 10.22 9.86
C ASP A 367 -12.47 9.98 8.49
N SER A 368 -12.75 10.86 7.53
CA SER A 368 -12.25 10.81 6.15
C SER A 368 -10.74 10.67 6.03
N ASP A 369 -10.00 11.13 7.05
CA ASP A 369 -8.55 11.26 7.07
C ASP A 369 -7.87 10.12 7.85
N PHE A 370 -8.37 8.89 7.74
CA PHE A 370 -7.77 7.76 8.44
C PHE A 370 -6.37 7.42 7.92
N GLU A 371 -5.53 6.91 8.81
CA GLU A 371 -4.14 6.57 8.54
C GLU A 371 -3.89 5.09 8.88
N ILE A 372 -2.96 4.45 8.17
CA ILE A 372 -2.56 3.07 8.52
C ILE A 372 -1.89 3.07 9.90
N ASP A 373 -2.38 2.26 10.84
CA ASP A 373 -1.87 2.23 12.22
C ASP A 373 -0.42 1.77 12.26
N TRP A 374 0.29 2.16 13.32
CA TRP A 374 1.67 1.73 13.56
C TRP A 374 1.83 0.21 13.53
N LEU A 375 0.87 -0.56 14.05
CA LEU A 375 0.95 -2.02 14.08
C LEU A 375 0.85 -2.62 12.68
N ASP A 376 -0.06 -2.10 11.85
CA ASP A 376 -0.22 -2.51 10.45
C ASP A 376 1.05 -2.21 9.64
N ARG A 377 1.66 -1.03 9.86
CA ARG A 377 2.95 -0.67 9.26
C ARG A 377 4.05 -1.63 9.64
N LYS A 378 4.15 -1.98 10.92
CA LYS A 378 5.18 -2.92 11.37
C LYS A 378 4.94 -4.33 10.84
N ALA A 379 3.69 -4.77 10.75
CA ALA A 379 3.34 -6.06 10.15
C ALA A 379 3.75 -6.13 8.67
N ILE A 380 3.41 -5.11 7.85
CA ILE A 380 3.77 -5.11 6.43
C ILE A 380 5.29 -4.97 6.22
N GLN A 381 5.96 -4.15 7.03
CA GLN A 381 7.43 -4.01 6.99
C GLN A 381 8.15 -5.28 7.43
N HIS A 382 7.53 -6.09 8.28
CA HIS A 382 8.07 -7.38 8.65
C HIS A 382 8.00 -8.37 7.47
N LEU A 383 6.94 -8.30 6.67
CA LEU A 383 6.80 -9.12 5.46
C LEU A 383 7.72 -8.68 4.33
N TYR A 384 7.83 -7.37 4.07
CA TYR A 384 8.52 -6.84 2.86
C TYR A 384 9.85 -6.14 3.13
N GLY A 385 10.17 -5.81 4.37
CA GLY A 385 11.33 -5.02 4.77
C GLY A 385 11.04 -3.50 4.78
N GLY A 386 12.08 -2.72 5.11
CA GLY A 386 12.04 -1.26 5.06
C GLY A 386 12.40 -0.70 3.69
N CYS A 387 12.05 0.57 3.48
CA CYS A 387 12.34 1.28 2.24
C CYS A 387 13.79 1.74 2.19
N VAL A 388 14.47 1.44 1.09
CA VAL A 388 15.90 1.73 0.89
C VAL A 388 16.11 2.40 -0.47
N GLY A 389 17.02 3.37 -0.52
CA GLY A 389 17.40 4.03 -1.75
C GLY A 389 18.34 5.21 -1.48
N PRO A 390 19.16 5.61 -2.46
CA PRO A 390 19.95 6.82 -2.36
C PRO A 390 19.05 8.06 -2.37
N PHE A 391 19.62 9.19 -1.97
CA PHE A 391 18.99 10.51 -2.02
C PHE A 391 19.85 11.43 -2.88
N SER A 392 19.23 12.39 -3.53
CA SER A 392 19.96 13.45 -4.24
C SER A 392 20.39 14.55 -3.27
N THR A 393 19.61 14.77 -2.22
CA THR A 393 20.02 15.63 -1.10
C THR A 393 19.21 15.35 0.15
N VAL A 394 19.72 15.77 1.31
CA VAL A 394 19.03 15.71 2.60
C VAL A 394 19.36 16.97 3.39
N PHE A 395 18.35 17.60 4.00
CA PHE A 395 18.56 18.79 4.82
C PHE A 395 17.45 19.03 5.84
N ASP A 396 17.76 19.72 6.93
CA ASP A 396 16.74 20.24 7.84
C ASP A 396 16.29 21.62 7.35
N TRP A 397 14.99 21.77 7.10
CA TRP A 397 14.37 23.04 6.75
C TRP A 397 13.83 23.72 8.00
N ILE A 398 14.28 24.96 8.25
CA ILE A 398 13.90 25.73 9.43
C ILE A 398 12.79 26.70 9.07
N ARG A 399 11.69 26.67 9.84
CA ARG A 399 10.55 27.58 9.73
C ARG A 399 10.43 28.43 10.98
N LYS A 400 10.07 29.69 10.79
CA LYS A 400 9.80 30.65 11.86
C LYS A 400 8.31 30.91 11.88
N ASP A 401 7.62 30.29 12.82
CA ASP A 401 6.18 30.43 12.96
C ASP A 401 5.86 31.38 14.11
N ARG A 402 4.76 32.13 13.99
CA ARG A 402 4.19 32.88 15.11
C ARG A 402 3.08 32.04 15.73
N THR A 403 3.12 31.84 17.04
CA THR A 403 2.01 31.21 17.76
C THR A 403 0.78 32.12 17.70
N PRO A 404 -0.44 31.62 18.01
CA PRO A 404 -1.61 32.46 18.16
C PRO A 404 -1.44 33.62 19.16
N TYR A 405 -0.50 33.48 20.09
CA TYR A 405 -0.15 34.50 21.10
C TYR A 405 0.95 35.47 20.63
N GLY A 406 1.42 35.36 19.38
CA GLY A 406 2.41 36.24 18.77
C GLY A 406 3.88 35.88 19.05
N GLU A 407 4.14 34.81 19.79
CA GLU A 407 5.49 34.34 20.10
C GLU A 407 6.15 33.71 18.87
N LEU A 408 7.43 34.02 18.64
CA LEU A 408 8.20 33.45 17.55
C LEU A 408 8.72 32.05 17.96
N VAL A 409 8.23 31.02 17.29
CA VAL A 409 8.69 29.63 17.48
C VAL A 409 9.42 29.17 16.24
N VAL A 410 10.62 28.65 16.45
CA VAL A 410 11.43 28.06 15.37
C VAL A 410 11.16 26.56 15.35
N ARG A 411 10.65 26.06 14.22
CA ARG A 411 10.41 24.64 13.97
C ARG A 411 11.30 24.17 12.84
N PHE A 412 11.57 22.87 12.78
CA PHE A 412 12.26 22.27 11.66
C PHE A 412 11.73 20.88 11.38
N ASN A 413 11.82 20.46 10.13
CA ASN A 413 11.62 19.08 9.68
C ASN A 413 12.74 18.72 8.70
N THR A 414 13.02 17.43 8.56
CA THR A 414 14.05 16.96 7.65
C THR A 414 13.41 16.66 6.30
N TYR A 415 14.02 17.15 5.23
CA TYR A 415 13.60 16.91 3.86
C TYR A 415 14.58 15.96 3.19
N PHE A 416 14.03 14.93 2.57
CA PHE A 416 14.76 13.97 1.76
C PHE A 416 14.35 14.16 0.32
N PHE A 417 15.30 14.45 -0.57
CA PHE A 417 15.04 14.63 -1.99
C PHE A 417 15.58 13.43 -2.75
N ARG A 418 14.82 12.95 -3.72
CA ARG A 418 15.23 11.91 -4.66
C ARG A 418 14.73 12.32 -6.04
N ASP A 419 15.66 12.74 -6.88
CA ASP A 419 15.38 13.24 -8.23
C ASP A 419 14.33 14.36 -8.18
N SER A 420 13.21 14.20 -8.89
CA SER A 420 12.11 15.17 -8.96
C SER A 420 11.11 15.10 -7.80
N TRP A 421 11.40 14.35 -6.73
CA TRP A 421 10.49 14.07 -5.62
C TRP A 421 11.11 14.38 -4.26
N TYR A 422 10.27 14.69 -3.28
CA TYR A 422 10.71 14.85 -1.91
C TYR A 422 9.75 14.24 -0.88
N TRP A 423 10.30 13.94 0.28
CA TRP A 423 9.59 13.56 1.50
C TRP A 423 9.92 14.56 2.60
N LEU A 424 8.89 15.01 3.32
CA LEU A 424 8.99 15.71 4.58
C LEU A 424 8.96 14.66 5.70
N TYR A 425 10.09 14.50 6.37
CA TYR A 425 10.23 13.62 7.52
C TYR A 425 9.92 14.37 8.81
N GLU A 426 8.85 13.95 9.49
CA GLU A 426 8.42 14.49 10.77
C GLU A 426 9.27 13.87 11.89
N ASN A 427 10.38 14.53 12.22
CA ASN A 427 11.34 14.05 13.23
C ASN A 427 10.70 13.68 14.57
N ARG A 428 9.60 14.36 14.96
CA ARG A 428 8.90 14.08 16.22
C ARG A 428 8.15 12.74 16.20
N ASN A 429 7.60 12.38 15.04
CA ASN A 429 6.76 11.20 14.86
C ASN A 429 7.54 10.01 14.28
N ASN A 430 8.81 10.20 13.91
CA ASN A 430 9.69 9.21 13.27
C ASN A 430 9.08 8.59 12.00
N ARG A 431 8.41 9.40 11.18
CA ARG A 431 7.78 8.97 9.92
C ARG A 431 7.73 10.11 8.91
N THR A 432 7.45 9.76 7.67
CA THR A 432 7.12 10.72 6.61
C THR A 432 5.71 11.30 6.81
N ARG A 433 5.50 12.49 6.26
CA ARG A 433 4.17 13.09 6.16
C ARG A 433 3.31 12.25 5.21
N TYR A 434 2.02 12.12 5.52
CA TYR A 434 1.08 11.42 4.65
C TYR A 434 0.96 12.08 3.29
N GLY A 435 0.82 11.26 2.25
CA GLY A 435 0.77 11.78 0.89
C GLY A 435 2.14 12.23 0.38
N ASP A 436 3.25 11.81 1.01
CA ASP A 436 4.57 11.86 0.40
C ASP A 436 4.82 10.57 -0.42
N PRO A 437 5.63 10.59 -1.49
CA PRO A 437 6.38 11.75 -1.98
C PRO A 437 5.51 12.79 -2.66
N ILE A 438 6.00 14.03 -2.64
CA ILE A 438 5.46 15.15 -3.42
C ILE A 438 6.48 15.56 -4.48
N ALA A 439 6.00 15.94 -5.67
CA ALA A 439 6.86 16.44 -6.74
C ALA A 439 7.52 17.76 -6.31
N LEU A 440 8.82 17.93 -6.60
CA LEU A 440 9.57 19.11 -6.19
C LEU A 440 8.89 20.41 -6.61
N GLN A 441 8.39 20.48 -7.84
CA GLN A 441 7.75 21.70 -8.37
C GLN A 441 6.43 22.07 -7.68
N VAL A 442 5.80 21.14 -6.97
CA VAL A 442 4.57 21.42 -6.20
C VAL A 442 4.90 22.01 -4.83
N GLY A 443 6.02 21.60 -4.23
CA GLY A 443 6.40 22.01 -2.87
C GLY A 443 7.52 23.04 -2.79
N TRP A 444 8.26 23.25 -3.87
CA TRP A 444 9.44 24.11 -3.93
C TRP A 444 9.47 24.86 -5.26
N HIS A 445 8.88 26.06 -5.28
CA HIS A 445 8.69 26.80 -6.51
C HIS A 445 9.99 27.46 -6.98
N GLY A 446 10.26 27.41 -8.28
CA GLY A 446 11.39 28.12 -8.90
C GLY A 446 12.78 27.49 -8.74
N ILE A 447 12.91 26.38 -8.00
CA ILE A 447 14.13 25.55 -8.03
C ILE A 447 14.07 24.53 -9.18
N PRO A 448 15.18 23.88 -9.57
CA PRO A 448 15.17 22.83 -10.60
C PRO A 448 14.20 21.69 -10.31
N SER A 449 13.52 21.19 -11.35
CA SER A 449 12.48 20.15 -11.23
C SER A 449 13.02 18.73 -11.22
N ASP A 450 14.23 18.53 -11.70
CA ASP A 450 14.92 17.25 -11.84
C ASP A 450 15.86 16.94 -10.65
N GLY A 451 15.74 17.72 -9.57
CA GLY A 451 16.52 17.54 -8.34
C GLY A 451 17.62 18.58 -8.15
N ILE A 452 18.27 18.52 -7.00
CA ILE A 452 19.34 19.43 -6.57
C ILE A 452 20.54 18.61 -6.08
N ASP A 453 21.73 19.20 -6.17
CA ASP A 453 22.98 18.55 -5.74
C ASP A 453 23.30 18.92 -4.27
N GLY A 454 22.88 20.09 -3.80
CA GLY A 454 23.13 20.49 -2.42
C GLY A 454 22.23 21.59 -1.91
N PHE A 455 22.15 21.67 -0.58
CA PHE A 455 21.41 22.68 0.14
C PHE A 455 22.27 23.26 1.26
N ALA A 456 22.23 24.58 1.43
CA ALA A 456 22.83 25.21 2.60
C ALA A 456 21.96 26.34 3.13
N HIS A 457 21.63 26.26 4.42
CA HIS A 457 21.04 27.36 5.16
C HIS A 457 22.12 28.12 5.91
N VAL A 458 22.50 29.30 5.40
CA VAL A 458 23.42 30.20 6.08
C VAL A 458 22.62 31.01 7.08
N TRP A 459 22.86 30.72 8.35
CA TRP A 459 22.26 31.46 9.46
C TRP A 459 23.34 32.06 10.36
N THR A 460 23.50 33.38 10.28
CA THR A 460 24.35 34.22 11.12
C THR A 460 23.51 35.37 11.69
N TRP A 461 24.11 36.22 12.53
CA TRP A 461 23.42 37.43 13.01
C TRP A 461 23.20 38.49 11.91
N ARG A 462 23.83 38.35 10.73
CA ARG A 462 23.73 39.29 9.59
C ARG A 462 23.02 38.72 8.38
N ILE A 463 23.01 37.39 8.25
CA ILE A 463 22.58 36.67 7.04
C ILE A 463 21.66 35.55 7.47
N ASP A 464 20.48 35.52 6.87
CA ASP A 464 19.55 34.41 6.92
C ASP A 464 19.18 34.09 5.47
N ALA A 465 19.83 33.07 4.89
CA ALA A 465 19.71 32.77 3.48
C ALA A 465 19.78 31.26 3.22
N ALA A 466 18.78 30.75 2.51
CA ALA A 466 18.73 29.38 2.03
C ALA A 466 19.18 29.32 0.57
N TYR A 467 20.14 28.45 0.28
CA TYR A 467 20.71 28.26 -1.06
C TYR A 467 20.51 26.83 -1.55
N PHE A 468 20.04 26.70 -2.78
CA PHE A 468 19.93 25.45 -3.52
C PHE A 468 20.96 25.42 -4.64
N PHE A 469 21.65 24.31 -4.83
CA PHE A 469 22.72 24.17 -5.82
C PHE A 469 22.38 23.08 -6.83
N LYS A 470 22.60 23.35 -8.12
CA LYS A 470 22.45 22.37 -9.20
C LYS A 470 23.40 22.70 -10.35
N GLY A 471 24.22 21.72 -10.74
CA GLY A 471 25.17 21.88 -11.83
C GLY A 471 26.14 23.03 -11.56
N THR A 472 26.19 24.01 -12.46
CA THR A 472 27.05 25.20 -12.32
C THR A 472 26.36 26.38 -11.66
N GLN A 473 25.10 26.21 -11.25
CA GLN A 473 24.22 27.28 -10.80
C GLN A 473 23.75 27.07 -9.36
N TYR A 474 23.27 28.16 -8.76
CA TYR A 474 22.59 28.15 -7.49
C TYR A 474 21.42 29.14 -7.46
N TRP A 475 20.46 28.86 -6.59
CA TRP A 475 19.26 29.65 -6.34
C TRP A 475 19.26 30.08 -4.88
N ARG A 476 18.74 31.27 -4.62
CA ARG A 476 18.40 31.72 -3.26
C ARG A 476 16.89 31.57 -3.08
N TYR A 477 16.47 30.97 -1.98
CA TYR A 477 15.05 30.72 -1.72
C TYR A 477 14.45 31.80 -0.81
N ASP A 478 13.32 32.33 -1.23
CA ASP A 478 12.46 33.18 -0.41
C ASP A 478 11.56 32.29 0.45
N SER A 479 11.90 32.19 1.73
CA SER A 479 11.13 31.36 2.67
C SER A 479 9.78 31.98 3.03
N GLU A 480 9.59 33.30 2.84
CA GLU A 480 8.34 34.00 3.14
C GLU A 480 7.34 33.82 2.00
N ASN A 481 7.81 33.88 0.75
CA ASN A 481 6.98 33.75 -0.45
C ASN A 481 6.97 32.32 -1.05
N ASP A 482 7.64 31.37 -0.40
CA ASP A 482 7.76 29.96 -0.80
C ASP A 482 8.15 29.76 -2.28
N GLN A 483 9.16 30.51 -2.72
CA GLN A 483 9.67 30.44 -4.09
C GLN A 483 11.15 30.86 -4.17
N ALA A 484 11.88 30.36 -5.16
CA ALA A 484 13.19 30.89 -5.49
C ALA A 484 13.08 32.34 -5.99
N TYR A 485 13.99 33.20 -5.52
CA TYR A 485 14.07 34.57 -6.04
C TYR A 485 14.34 34.55 -7.55
N THR A 486 13.67 35.41 -8.31
CA THR A 486 14.13 35.81 -9.66
C THR A 486 15.14 36.94 -9.55
N GLU A 487 14.90 37.87 -8.62
CA GLU A 487 15.79 38.92 -8.17
C GLU A 487 15.60 39.11 -6.65
N ASP A 488 16.69 39.18 -5.88
CA ASP A 488 16.62 39.39 -4.43
C ASP A 488 16.55 40.88 -4.05
N PRO A 489 16.29 41.24 -2.77
CA PRO A 489 16.21 42.64 -2.33
C PRO A 489 17.48 43.47 -2.57
N GLU A 490 18.61 42.82 -2.82
CA GLU A 490 19.88 43.47 -3.16
C GLU A 490 20.10 43.62 -4.68
N GLY A 491 19.09 43.30 -5.50
CA GLY A 491 19.13 43.42 -6.96
C GLY A 491 19.89 42.30 -7.67
N ARG A 492 20.16 41.18 -6.98
CA ARG A 492 20.89 40.04 -7.57
C ARG A 492 19.91 39.07 -8.20
N LYS A 493 20.16 38.70 -9.46
CA LYS A 493 19.31 37.79 -10.24
C LYS A 493 19.72 36.33 -10.06
N TYR A 494 18.73 35.43 -10.12
CA TYR A 494 18.92 33.98 -10.03
C TYR A 494 18.20 33.24 -11.18
N PRO A 495 18.64 32.02 -11.56
CA PRO A 495 19.82 31.32 -11.05
C PRO A 495 21.11 32.07 -11.32
N ARG A 496 22.06 31.94 -10.42
CA ARG A 496 23.37 32.58 -10.53
C ARG A 496 24.47 31.54 -10.60
N LEU A 497 25.58 31.85 -11.25
CA LEU A 497 26.71 30.92 -11.35
C LEU A 497 27.40 30.77 -9.99
N ILE A 498 27.74 29.54 -9.61
CA ILE A 498 28.49 29.25 -8.37
C ILE A 498 29.79 30.04 -8.35
N SER A 499 30.48 30.18 -9.49
CA SER A 499 31.73 30.94 -9.61
C SER A 499 31.59 32.44 -9.32
N GLU A 500 30.39 33.01 -9.50
CA GLU A 500 30.10 34.42 -9.22
C GLU A 500 29.70 34.65 -7.77
N GLY A 501 28.89 33.74 -7.20
CA GLY A 501 28.43 33.83 -5.81
C GLY A 501 29.47 33.37 -4.80
N PHE A 502 30.25 32.36 -5.17
CA PHE A 502 31.23 31.67 -4.32
C PHE A 502 32.57 31.55 -5.08
N PRO A 503 33.29 32.67 -5.28
CA PRO A 503 34.51 32.69 -6.08
C PRO A 503 35.58 31.74 -5.53
N GLY A 504 36.13 30.92 -6.43
CA GLY A 504 37.15 29.92 -6.13
C GLY A 504 36.62 28.54 -5.72
N ILE A 505 35.29 28.38 -5.62
CA ILE A 505 34.64 27.07 -5.44
C ILE A 505 34.44 26.41 -6.82
N PRO A 506 34.79 25.13 -6.99
CA PRO A 506 34.58 24.44 -8.27
C PRO A 506 33.09 24.17 -8.51
N SER A 507 32.74 23.97 -9.77
CA SER A 507 31.43 23.46 -10.16
C SER A 507 31.57 22.33 -11.21
N PRO A 508 30.57 21.44 -11.36
CA PRO A 508 29.54 21.17 -10.36
C PRO A 508 30.13 20.67 -9.05
N ILE A 509 29.36 20.81 -7.97
CA ILE A 509 29.66 20.27 -6.64
C ILE A 509 28.87 18.98 -6.44
N ASP A 510 29.34 18.10 -5.57
CA ASP A 510 28.56 16.93 -5.15
C ASP A 510 27.52 17.33 -4.11
N THR A 511 27.94 18.10 -3.09
CA THR A 511 27.05 18.63 -2.04
C THR A 511 27.72 19.76 -1.27
N VAL A 512 26.97 20.40 -0.38
CA VAL A 512 27.44 21.51 0.47
C VAL A 512 26.76 21.45 1.83
N PHE A 513 27.46 21.85 2.88
CA PHE A 513 26.83 22.17 4.16
C PHE A 513 27.43 23.42 4.79
N TYR A 514 26.65 24.06 5.65
CA TYR A 514 27.10 25.21 6.44
C TYR A 514 27.37 24.79 7.89
N ASP A 515 28.58 25.04 8.39
CA ASP A 515 28.96 24.77 9.77
C ASP A 515 28.76 26.02 10.64
N ARG A 516 27.79 25.94 11.55
CA ARG A 516 27.46 27.02 12.48
C ARG A 516 28.55 27.28 13.52
N ARG A 517 29.46 26.32 13.74
CA ARG A 517 30.53 26.42 14.76
C ARG A 517 31.62 27.39 14.34
N ASP A 518 31.88 27.49 13.04
CA ASP A 518 32.96 28.32 12.50
C ASP A 518 32.53 29.27 11.38
N TYR A 519 31.22 29.33 11.09
CA TYR A 519 30.57 30.21 10.13
C TYR A 519 31.05 30.02 8.68
N LYS A 520 31.44 28.79 8.32
CA LYS A 520 31.91 28.45 6.98
C LYS A 520 30.97 27.55 6.23
N MET A 521 30.95 27.69 4.91
CA MET A 521 30.37 26.69 4.01
C MET A 521 31.46 25.73 3.55
N TYR A 522 31.16 24.44 3.59
CA TYR A 522 32.03 23.38 3.11
C TYR A 522 31.40 22.76 1.86
N PHE A 523 32.08 22.93 0.73
CA PHE A 523 31.68 22.38 -0.57
C PHE A 523 32.48 21.12 -0.86
N PHE A 524 31.79 20.07 -1.29
CA PHE A 524 32.35 18.76 -1.55
C PHE A 524 32.40 18.51 -3.05
N LYS A 525 33.54 18.04 -3.53
CA LYS A 525 33.72 17.62 -4.92
C LYS A 525 34.72 16.47 -5.00
N ASP A 526 34.25 15.31 -5.44
CA ASP A 526 34.96 14.05 -5.50
C ASP A 526 35.58 13.71 -4.13
N SER A 527 36.91 13.72 -4.02
CA SER A 527 37.62 13.46 -2.75
C SER A 527 38.15 14.73 -2.09
N LEU A 528 37.67 15.91 -2.50
CA LEU A 528 38.14 17.20 -2.03
C LEU A 528 37.05 17.97 -1.31
N VAL A 529 37.44 18.66 -0.24
CA VAL A 529 36.61 19.60 0.51
C VAL A 529 37.17 20.99 0.30
N TYR A 530 36.30 21.95 -0.01
CA TYR A 530 36.61 23.37 -0.15
C TYR A 530 35.86 24.12 0.95
N ALA A 531 36.54 25.05 1.63
CA ALA A 531 35.88 25.90 2.63
C ALA A 531 35.74 27.32 2.12
N PHE A 532 34.59 27.93 2.38
CA PHE A 532 34.26 29.30 2.02
C PHE A 532 33.82 30.07 3.26
N ASP A 533 34.46 31.21 3.51
CA ASP A 533 34.11 32.11 4.60
C ASP A 533 33.00 33.05 4.10
N VAL A 534 31.78 32.83 4.58
CA VAL A 534 30.59 33.56 4.10
C VAL A 534 30.63 35.04 4.49
N ASN A 535 31.23 35.37 5.64
CA ASN A 535 31.32 36.75 6.10
C ASN A 535 32.34 37.56 5.28
N LYS A 536 33.42 36.93 4.85
CA LYS A 536 34.46 37.55 4.01
C LYS A 536 34.21 37.39 2.51
N ASN A 537 33.20 36.59 2.15
CA ASN A 537 32.87 36.23 0.77
C ASN A 537 34.09 35.72 -0.03
N GLN A 538 34.88 34.82 0.56
CA GLN A 538 36.10 34.32 -0.05
C GLN A 538 36.38 32.85 0.32
N LYS A 539 37.02 32.12 -0.60
CA LYS A 539 37.58 30.81 -0.31
C LYS A 539 38.64 30.90 0.79
N VAL A 540 38.60 29.99 1.74
CA VAL A 540 39.56 29.94 2.86
C VAL A 540 40.94 29.49 2.36
N SER A 541 41.99 30.15 2.85
CA SER A 541 43.38 29.78 2.56
C SER A 541 43.70 28.38 3.07
N GLY A 542 44.48 27.61 2.31
CA GLY A 542 44.80 26.21 2.62
C GLY A 542 43.75 25.18 2.19
N PHE A 543 42.71 25.58 1.44
CA PHE A 543 41.74 24.70 0.79
C PHE A 543 41.92 24.67 -0.75
N PRO A 544 41.67 23.52 -1.42
CA PRO A 544 40.99 22.33 -0.89
C PRO A 544 41.87 21.41 -0.03
N LYS A 545 41.22 20.59 0.81
CA LYS A 545 41.83 19.48 1.56
C LYS A 545 41.22 18.16 1.11
N ARG A 546 41.92 17.04 1.33
CA ARG A 546 41.32 15.73 1.08
C ARG A 546 40.23 15.46 2.10
N LEU A 547 39.13 14.85 1.64
CA LEU A 547 38.01 14.47 2.46
C LEU A 547 38.43 13.59 3.65
N THR A 548 39.26 12.58 3.38
CA THR A 548 39.78 11.64 4.38
C THR A 548 40.69 12.28 5.43
N ASP A 549 41.37 13.37 5.08
CA ASP A 549 42.27 14.08 6.00
C ASP A 549 41.48 14.99 6.93
N MET A 550 40.37 15.54 6.44
CA MET A 550 39.51 16.45 7.20
C MET A 550 38.45 15.72 8.04
N PHE A 551 37.97 14.57 7.55
CA PHE A 551 36.95 13.72 8.18
C PHE A 551 37.42 12.26 8.24
N PRO A 552 38.39 11.93 9.11
CA PRO A 552 38.97 10.58 9.15
C PRO A 552 37.94 9.55 9.64
N ALA A 553 37.94 8.34 9.07
CA ALA A 553 37.08 7.27 9.56
C ALA A 553 37.55 6.75 10.94
N VAL A 554 36.60 6.53 11.85
CA VAL A 554 36.87 5.88 13.14
C VAL A 554 37.24 4.42 12.97
N VAL A 555 36.63 3.75 11.99
CA VAL A 555 36.93 2.36 11.62
C VAL A 555 37.68 2.33 10.29
N PRO A 556 38.82 1.64 10.19
CA PRO A 556 39.56 1.52 8.94
C PRO A 556 38.69 1.01 7.79
N ASN A 557 38.84 1.61 6.60
CA ASN A 557 38.09 1.30 5.38
C ASN A 557 36.57 1.57 5.43
N ASP A 558 36.05 2.19 6.48
CA ASP A 558 34.64 2.59 6.58
C ASP A 558 34.48 4.11 6.41
N HIS A 559 34.66 4.58 5.17
CA HIS A 559 34.62 6.00 4.84
C HIS A 559 33.80 6.23 3.56
N PRO A 560 32.94 7.27 3.49
CA PRO A 560 32.20 7.64 2.28
C PRO A 560 33.09 8.40 1.28
N ALA A 561 34.20 7.82 0.84
CA ALA A 561 35.15 8.50 -0.06
C ALA A 561 34.58 8.68 -1.47
N GLY A 562 34.94 9.77 -2.16
CA GLY A 562 34.41 10.15 -3.47
C GLY A 562 33.10 10.92 -3.38
N ASN A 563 32.32 10.91 -4.46
CA ASN A 563 31.12 11.74 -4.61
C ASN A 563 30.08 11.41 -3.53
N LEU A 564 29.71 12.43 -2.76
CA LEU A 564 28.76 12.35 -1.65
C LEU A 564 27.36 12.73 -2.13
N ASP A 565 26.34 12.09 -1.59
CA ASP A 565 24.95 12.38 -1.92
C ASP A 565 24.44 13.59 -1.14
N ALA A 566 24.77 13.66 0.15
CA ALA A 566 24.43 14.81 0.99
C ALA A 566 25.38 14.93 2.18
N VAL A 567 25.62 16.15 2.63
CA VAL A 567 26.14 16.43 3.96
C VAL A 567 25.26 17.49 4.58
N TYR A 568 24.78 17.27 5.80
CA TYR A 568 23.98 18.28 6.49
C TYR A 568 24.14 18.20 8.00
N PHE A 569 23.80 19.30 8.67
CA PHE A 569 23.69 19.36 10.12
C PHE A 569 22.26 19.04 10.56
N SER A 570 22.08 17.97 11.34
CA SER A 570 20.78 17.60 11.90
C SER A 570 20.56 18.29 13.23
N TYR A 571 19.47 19.06 13.32
CA TYR A 571 19.02 19.69 14.56
C TYR A 571 18.46 18.67 15.55
N THR A 572 17.82 17.60 15.07
CA THR A 572 17.34 16.50 15.92
C THR A 572 18.47 15.83 16.70
N HIS A 573 19.61 15.62 16.05
CA HIS A 573 20.73 14.88 16.62
C HIS A 573 21.90 15.77 17.06
N ASN A 574 21.82 17.08 16.79
CA ASN A 574 22.87 18.06 17.04
C ASN A 574 24.24 17.62 16.46
N SER A 575 24.23 17.02 15.27
CA SER A 575 25.41 16.41 14.64
C SER A 575 25.37 16.56 13.13
N VAL A 576 26.54 16.54 12.50
CA VAL A 576 26.66 16.48 11.03
C VAL A 576 26.55 15.03 10.58
N PHE A 577 25.87 14.79 9.47
CA PHE A 577 25.74 13.50 8.82
C PHE A 577 26.20 13.57 7.36
N PHE A 578 26.91 12.53 6.94
CA PHE A 578 27.33 12.29 5.56
C PHE A 578 26.47 11.17 4.99
N PHE A 579 25.94 11.34 3.79
CA PHE A 579 25.14 10.34 3.08
C PHE A 579 25.85 9.90 1.81
N LYS A 580 25.83 8.59 1.57
CA LYS A 580 26.30 7.98 0.33
C LYS A 580 25.62 6.63 0.10
N GLY A 581 24.91 6.49 -1.01
CA GLY A 581 24.09 5.34 -1.33
C GLY A 581 23.00 5.14 -0.27
N MET A 582 22.89 3.92 0.26
CA MET A 582 21.93 3.58 1.32
C MET A 582 22.47 3.78 2.75
N TYR A 583 23.64 4.41 2.88
CA TYR A 583 24.35 4.53 4.14
C TYR A 583 24.54 5.98 4.57
N PHE A 584 24.66 6.17 5.87
CA PHE A 584 25.10 7.43 6.46
C PHE A 584 26.21 7.21 7.48
N TRP A 585 27.01 8.27 7.69
CA TRP A 585 28.06 8.37 8.69
C TRP A 585 27.79 9.59 9.56
N LYS A 586 27.75 9.41 10.87
CA LYS A 586 27.66 10.51 11.84
C LYS A 586 29.06 11.07 12.09
N VAL A 587 29.21 12.39 12.06
CA VAL A 587 30.44 13.05 12.52
C VAL A 587 30.51 12.98 14.05
N VAL A 588 31.66 12.59 14.58
CA VAL A 588 31.96 12.56 16.02
C VAL A 588 31.72 13.94 16.62
N ASP A 589 30.85 13.98 17.64
CA ASP A 589 30.50 15.20 18.37
C ASP A 589 31.16 15.25 19.77
N ASN A 590 30.90 16.34 20.50
CA ASN A 590 31.46 16.50 21.86
C ASN A 590 30.97 15.42 22.83
N PRO A 591 29.66 15.10 22.91
CA PRO A 591 29.18 13.96 23.69
C PRO A 591 29.90 12.63 23.40
N ASP A 592 30.16 12.30 22.14
CA ASP A 592 30.88 11.08 21.76
C ASP A 592 32.31 11.09 22.31
N ARG A 593 33.01 12.22 22.18
CA ARG A 593 34.39 12.38 22.69
C ARG A 593 34.49 12.42 24.22
N LEU A 594 33.44 12.88 24.90
CA LEU A 594 33.35 12.79 26.36
C LEU A 594 33.24 11.33 26.82
N LYS A 595 32.53 10.49 26.07
CA LYS A 595 32.43 9.04 26.34
C LYS A 595 33.71 8.30 25.94
N ASN A 596 34.30 8.67 24.81
CA ASN A 596 35.56 8.09 24.33
C ASN A 596 36.52 9.19 23.83
N PRO A 597 37.47 9.65 24.67
CA PRO A 597 38.42 10.68 24.31
C PRO A 597 39.38 10.31 23.17
N SER A 598 39.52 9.02 22.84
CA SER A 598 40.38 8.57 21.74
C SER A 598 39.79 8.85 20.35
N LEU A 599 38.51 9.23 20.27
CA LEU A 599 37.87 9.52 18.99
C LEU A 599 38.48 10.77 18.34
N PRO A 600 38.85 10.69 17.05
CA PRO A 600 39.44 11.82 16.34
C PRO A 600 38.43 12.96 16.20
N TYR A 601 38.95 14.19 16.23
CA TYR A 601 38.13 15.36 15.90
C TYR A 601 37.64 15.26 14.44
N ASN A 602 36.37 15.60 14.21
CA ASN A 602 35.67 15.40 12.92
C ASN A 602 35.70 13.95 12.40
N GLY A 603 35.94 12.96 13.27
CA GLY A 603 35.90 11.56 12.89
C GLY A 603 34.54 11.15 12.33
N LEU A 604 34.50 10.19 11.41
CA LEU A 604 33.27 9.59 10.94
C LEU A 604 33.02 8.28 11.69
N MET A 605 31.91 8.22 12.43
CA MET A 605 31.41 7.01 13.08
C MET A 605 31.07 5.94 12.04
N PRO A 606 31.05 4.64 12.42
CA PRO A 606 30.78 3.56 11.49
C PRO A 606 29.47 3.75 10.72
N ARG A 607 29.45 3.31 9.46
CA ARG A 607 28.29 3.47 8.59
C ARG A 607 27.07 2.75 9.16
N GLN A 608 25.92 3.38 8.99
CA GLN A 608 24.62 2.80 9.32
C GLN A 608 23.69 2.86 8.11
N ASN A 609 22.74 1.94 8.03
CA ASN A 609 21.73 1.98 6.97
C ASN A 609 20.75 3.12 7.26
N VAL A 610 20.45 3.94 6.26
CA VAL A 610 19.51 5.06 6.40
C VAL A 610 18.14 4.59 6.89
N ALA A 611 17.67 3.43 6.41
CA ALA A 611 16.38 2.86 6.78
C ALA A 611 16.27 2.42 8.26
N ASN A 612 17.39 2.33 8.97
CA ASN A 612 17.39 2.03 10.41
C ASN A 612 17.17 3.27 11.28
N GLN A 613 17.34 4.47 10.72
CA GLN A 613 17.23 5.74 11.41
C GLN A 613 16.02 6.54 10.94
N TRP A 614 15.79 6.56 9.62
CA TRP A 614 14.68 7.26 8.97
C TRP A 614 13.78 6.27 8.25
N TYR A 615 12.60 6.05 8.83
CA TYR A 615 11.60 5.08 8.35
C TYR A 615 10.69 5.65 7.25
N ASP A 616 10.03 4.77 6.51
CA ASP A 616 8.89 5.10 5.62
C ASP A 616 9.21 6.10 4.48
N ILE A 617 10.47 6.17 4.04
CA ILE A 617 10.88 6.97 2.86
C ILE A 617 10.86 6.10 1.60
N CYS A 618 9.64 5.74 1.19
CA CYS A 618 9.35 4.76 0.15
C CYS A 618 9.13 5.39 -1.22
N ASN A 619 9.54 4.67 -2.28
CA ASN A 619 9.16 5.03 -3.64
C ASN A 619 7.68 4.77 -3.85
N VAL A 620 7.03 5.65 -4.60
CA VAL A 620 5.65 5.47 -5.03
C VAL A 620 5.61 5.56 -6.55
N HIS A 621 4.98 4.60 -7.19
CA HIS A 621 4.90 4.55 -8.65
C HIS A 621 4.05 5.70 -9.20
N SER A 622 4.48 6.29 -10.31
CA SER A 622 3.82 7.48 -10.88
C SER A 622 2.34 7.30 -11.22
N SER A 623 1.89 6.07 -11.52
CA SER A 623 0.48 5.78 -11.83
C SER A 623 -0.47 5.98 -10.65
N VAL A 624 0.02 5.87 -9.41
CA VAL A 624 -0.79 6.08 -8.20
C VAL A 624 -0.58 7.47 -7.58
N LEU A 625 0.39 8.25 -8.08
CA LEU A 625 0.64 9.64 -7.66
C LEU A 625 -0.21 10.67 -8.42
N LYS A 626 -0.77 10.31 -9.59
CA LYS A 626 -1.64 11.19 -10.38
C LYS A 626 -2.94 11.47 -9.63
N ILE A 627 -2.92 12.50 -8.79
CA ILE A 627 -4.11 13.19 -8.31
C ILE A 627 -4.55 14.11 -9.46
N LYS A 628 -5.86 14.13 -9.78
CA LYS A 628 -6.41 14.96 -10.86
C LYS A 628 -5.88 16.40 -10.76
N SER A 629 -5.38 16.90 -11.88
CA SER A 629 -5.15 18.33 -12.15
C SER A 629 -6.45 19.10 -12.15
#